data_AF-A0A960BZW0-F1
#
_entry.id   AF-A0A960BZW0-F1
#
_cell.length_a   1.000
_cell.length_b   1.000
_cell.length_c   1.000
_cell.angle_alpha   90.00
_cell.angle_beta   90.00
_cell.angle_gamma   90.00
#
_symmetry.space_group_name_H-M   'P 1'
#
loop_
_entity.id
_entity.type
_entity.pdbx_description
1 polymer ?
#
loop_
_entity_poly.entity_id
_entity_poly.type
_entity_poly.pdbx_seq_one_letter_code
_entity_poly.pdbx_strand_id
1 'polypeptide(L)'
;MGTGDSFDAVVVGGGHNALVAAAYLARAGRRVRVLERLGAVGGAAVSARPFEGVDARLSRYAYLVSLLPVRILRDIGATVRLAPRQYASYTPDPADHARTGLLVGAQSTFAAVGAGGDERGFEEFYRRCRALTKPLWPTLLEPLRTRSVARDHVLAAGHPGAATAWSELIEQPLGRAITAAVSSDLVRGVMGTDAVIGTFARLGEDSLDQNVC
;
A
#
# COMPACT_ATOMS: atom_id res chain seq x y z
N MET A 1 -49.27 -6.45 10.12
CA MET A 1 -47.87 -6.68 10.55
C MET A 1 -47.05 -6.98 9.30
N GLY A 2 -46.04 -6.25 8.85
CA GLY A 2 -45.55 -4.90 9.04
C GLY A 2 -44.78 -4.59 7.73
N THR A 3 -44.82 -3.36 7.25
CA THR A 3 -44.09 -2.90 6.05
C THR A 3 -42.60 -3.08 6.28
N GLY A 4 -42.02 -4.17 5.77
CA GLY A 4 -40.58 -4.40 5.88
C GLY A 4 -39.84 -3.24 5.22
N ASP A 5 -38.96 -2.58 5.98
CA ASP A 5 -38.08 -1.56 5.43
C ASP A 5 -37.33 -2.15 4.24
N SER A 6 -37.61 -1.63 3.05
CA SER A 6 -36.90 -2.02 1.83
C SER A 6 -35.50 -1.39 1.85
N PHE A 7 -34.50 -2.15 1.41
CA PHE A 7 -33.13 -1.65 1.22
C PHE A 7 -32.78 -1.74 -0.26
N ASP A 8 -32.02 -0.77 -0.76
CA ASP A 8 -31.49 -0.79 -2.12
C ASP A 8 -30.20 -1.63 -2.20
N ALA A 9 -29.48 -1.77 -1.07
CA ALA A 9 -28.25 -2.56 -0.98
C ALA A 9 -28.06 -3.17 0.41
N VAL A 10 -27.46 -4.36 0.45
CA VAL A 10 -27.00 -5.02 1.68
C VAL A 10 -25.48 -5.18 1.60
N VAL A 11 -24.77 -4.68 2.60
CA VAL A 11 -23.33 -4.81 2.76
C VAL A 11 -23.05 -5.79 3.90
N VAL A 12 -22.30 -6.86 3.61
CA VAL A 12 -21.95 -7.89 4.60
C VAL A 12 -20.53 -7.63 5.12
N GLY A 13 -20.42 -7.47 6.43
CA GLY A 13 -19.23 -6.99 7.14
C GLY A 13 -19.31 -5.50 7.45
N GLY A 14 -18.87 -5.12 8.64
CA GLY A 14 -18.75 -3.75 9.17
C GLY A 14 -17.29 -3.30 9.27
N GLY A 15 -16.40 -3.81 8.40
CA GLY A 15 -15.02 -3.33 8.29
C GLY A 15 -14.93 -1.95 7.64
N HIS A 16 -13.77 -1.28 7.77
CA HIS A 16 -13.56 0.06 7.22
C HIS A 16 -13.92 0.19 5.72
N ASN A 17 -13.54 -0.78 4.88
CA ASN A 17 -13.92 -0.78 3.46
C ASN A 17 -15.43 -0.87 3.24
N ALA A 18 -16.10 -1.71 4.03
CA ALA A 18 -17.55 -1.91 3.97
C ALA A 18 -18.30 -0.63 4.39
N LEU A 19 -17.81 0.04 5.44
CA LEU A 19 -18.37 1.30 5.91
C LEU A 19 -18.15 2.43 4.90
N VAL A 20 -17.00 2.50 4.23
CA VAL A 20 -16.74 3.47 3.15
C VAL A 20 -17.69 3.22 1.98
N ALA A 21 -17.85 1.97 1.53
CA ALA A 21 -18.77 1.62 0.45
C ALA A 21 -20.23 1.96 0.81
N ALA A 22 -20.67 1.61 2.03
CA ALA A 22 -21.99 1.94 2.52
C ALA A 22 -22.23 3.46 2.60
N ALA A 23 -21.22 4.23 3.02
CA ALA A 23 -21.30 5.68 3.07
C ALA A 23 -21.46 6.30 1.67
N TYR A 24 -20.73 5.82 0.67
CA TYR A 24 -20.88 6.29 -0.72
C TYR A 24 -22.26 5.94 -1.31
N LEU A 25 -22.75 4.72 -1.06
CA LEU A 25 -24.10 4.31 -1.48
C LEU A 25 -25.18 5.17 -0.82
N ALA A 26 -25.08 5.40 0.50
CA ALA A 26 -26.00 6.27 1.23
C ALA A 26 -25.95 7.71 0.70
N ARG A 27 -24.75 8.23 0.39
CA ARG A 27 -24.58 9.56 -0.20
C ARG A 27 -25.18 9.67 -1.61
N ALA A 28 -25.29 8.56 -2.33
CA ALA A 28 -26.01 8.46 -3.60
C ALA A 28 -27.54 8.27 -3.43
N GLY A 29 -28.07 8.43 -2.21
CA GLY A 29 -29.50 8.34 -1.91
C GLY A 29 -30.02 6.90 -1.74
N ARG A 30 -29.15 5.91 -1.59
CA ARG A 30 -29.54 4.50 -1.40
C ARG A 30 -29.79 4.20 0.08
N ARG A 31 -30.84 3.42 0.36
CA ARG A 31 -31.05 2.80 1.68
C ARG A 31 -30.18 1.56 1.80
N VAL A 32 -29.17 1.62 2.65
CA VAL A 32 -28.17 0.56 2.81
C VAL A 32 -28.32 -0.14 4.15
N ARG A 33 -28.35 -1.46 4.15
CA ARG A 33 -28.25 -2.29 5.36
C ARG A 33 -26.84 -2.83 5.49
N VAL A 34 -26.15 -2.52 6.58
CA VAL A 34 -24.84 -3.12 6.91
C VAL A 34 -25.06 -4.23 7.95
N LEU A 35 -24.51 -5.41 7.70
CA LEU A 35 -24.60 -6.57 8.59
C LEU A 35 -23.20 -6.92 9.11
N GLU A 36 -22.92 -6.65 10.37
CA GLU A 36 -21.66 -7.03 11.03
C GLU A 36 -21.93 -8.17 12.02
N ARG A 37 -21.02 -9.16 12.06
CA ARG A 37 -21.12 -10.32 12.95
C ARG A 37 -20.72 -9.98 14.39
N LEU A 38 -19.76 -9.07 14.56
CA LEU A 38 -19.25 -8.63 15.85
C LEU A 38 -20.14 -7.56 16.48
N GLY A 39 -20.01 -7.38 17.81
CA GLY A 39 -20.71 -6.33 18.54
C GLY A 39 -20.22 -4.90 18.25
N ALA A 40 -19.22 -4.73 17.38
CA ALA A 40 -18.67 -3.45 17.01
C ALA A 40 -18.18 -3.45 15.55
N VAL A 41 -18.22 -2.29 14.92
CA VAL A 41 -17.72 -2.05 13.56
C VAL A 41 -16.24 -1.64 13.57
N GLY A 42 -15.62 -1.63 12.39
CA GLY A 42 -14.23 -1.21 12.14
C GLY A 42 -13.36 -2.32 11.54
N GLY A 43 -13.73 -3.59 11.75
CA GLY A 43 -13.02 -4.75 11.18
C GLY A 43 -11.53 -4.77 11.54
N ALA A 44 -10.65 -4.76 10.54
CA ALA A 44 -9.19 -4.72 10.70
C ALA A 44 -8.67 -3.44 11.39
N ALA A 45 -9.46 -2.36 11.39
CA ALA A 45 -9.09 -1.06 11.95
C ALA A 45 -9.38 -0.93 13.46
N VAL A 46 -9.97 -1.95 14.09
CA VAL A 46 -10.23 -1.91 15.54
C VAL A 46 -8.97 -2.24 16.32
N SER A 47 -8.77 -1.52 17.43
CA SER A 47 -7.83 -1.93 18.45
C SER A 47 -8.49 -2.93 19.40
N ALA A 48 -7.78 -3.99 19.75
CA ALA A 48 -8.19 -4.99 20.73
C ALA A 48 -7.16 -5.10 21.86
N ARG A 49 -7.53 -5.79 22.93
CA ARG A 49 -6.61 -6.29 23.95
C ARG A 49 -6.41 -7.78 23.69
N PRO A 50 -5.47 -8.18 22.82
CA PRO A 50 -5.41 -9.55 22.34
C PRO A 50 -4.81 -10.52 23.37
N PHE A 51 -4.13 -10.00 24.39
CA PHE A 51 -3.43 -10.80 25.39
C PHE A 51 -4.10 -10.65 26.74
N GLU A 52 -4.60 -11.76 27.29
CA GLU A 52 -5.20 -11.80 28.62
C GLU A 52 -4.17 -11.43 29.69
N GLY A 53 -4.57 -10.62 30.68
CA GLY A 53 -3.69 -10.16 31.75
C GLY A 53 -2.67 -9.10 31.36
N VAL A 54 -2.58 -8.71 30.08
CA VAL A 54 -1.65 -7.67 29.61
C VAL A 54 -2.42 -6.41 29.24
N ASP A 55 -2.05 -5.27 29.85
CA ASP A 55 -2.62 -3.95 29.52
C ASP A 55 -2.05 -3.39 28.20
N ALA A 56 -2.22 -4.15 27.11
CA ALA A 56 -1.80 -3.77 25.77
C ALA A 56 -3.01 -3.63 24.85
N ARG A 57 -3.29 -2.40 24.39
CA ARG A 57 -4.32 -2.12 23.38
C ARG A 57 -3.65 -1.94 22.03
N LEU A 58 -3.79 -2.95 21.17
CA LEU A 58 -3.08 -3.06 19.89
C LEU A 58 -4.06 -3.04 18.72
N SER A 59 -3.64 -2.48 17.58
CA SER A 59 -4.38 -2.67 16.32
C SER A 59 -4.37 -4.15 15.94
N ARG A 60 -5.51 -4.71 15.51
CA ARG A 60 -5.54 -6.12 15.08
C ARG A 60 -4.78 -6.34 13.77
N TYR A 61 -5.03 -5.51 12.76
CA TYR A 61 -4.43 -5.69 11.42
C TYR A 61 -4.17 -4.37 10.66
N ALA A 62 -4.36 -3.20 11.28
CA ALA A 62 -4.17 -1.90 10.62
C ALA A 62 -3.18 -1.04 11.41
N TYR A 63 -1.88 -1.34 11.28
CA TYR A 63 -0.80 -0.62 11.95
C TYR A 63 -0.14 0.44 11.06
N LEU A 64 -0.47 0.46 9.76
CA LEU A 64 -0.08 1.48 8.80
C LEU A 64 -1.30 1.94 7.99
N VAL A 65 -1.39 3.25 7.74
CA VAL A 65 -2.32 3.84 6.78
C VAL A 65 -1.51 4.29 5.57
N SER A 66 -1.51 3.47 4.51
CA SER A 66 -0.75 3.72 3.29
C SER A 66 -1.65 4.25 2.16
N LEU A 67 -2.67 3.47 1.77
CA LEU A 67 -3.47 3.72 0.58
C LEU A 67 -4.83 4.34 0.89
N LEU A 68 -4.87 5.43 1.66
CA LEU A 68 -6.13 6.14 1.99
C LEU A 68 -6.19 7.52 1.31
N PRO A 69 -6.90 7.65 0.18
CA PRO A 69 -7.10 8.93 -0.47
C PRO A 69 -7.83 9.94 0.44
N VAL A 70 -7.25 11.14 0.58
CA VAL A 70 -7.85 12.25 1.35
C VAL A 70 -9.25 12.61 0.86
N ARG A 71 -9.53 12.42 -0.43
CA ARG A 71 -10.85 12.60 -1.01
C ARG A 71 -11.91 11.69 -0.36
N ILE A 72 -11.60 10.44 -0.04
CA ILE A 72 -12.53 9.55 0.67
C ILE A 72 -12.92 10.13 2.02
N LEU A 73 -11.92 10.55 2.82
CA LEU A 73 -12.14 11.13 4.14
C LEU A 73 -13.02 12.38 4.07
N ARG A 74 -12.75 13.27 3.11
CA ARG A 74 -13.55 14.47 2.87
C ARG A 74 -14.98 14.12 2.44
N ASP A 75 -15.14 13.20 1.50
CA ASP A 75 -16.44 12.85 0.93
C ASP A 75 -17.38 12.21 1.98
N ILE A 76 -16.83 11.46 2.93
CA ILE A 76 -17.60 10.80 4.01
C ILE A 76 -17.58 11.57 5.35
N GLY A 77 -16.90 12.72 5.41
CA GLY A 77 -16.78 13.54 6.63
C GLY A 77 -16.00 12.88 7.77
N ALA A 78 -15.10 11.92 7.47
CA ALA A 78 -14.32 11.23 8.48
C ALA A 78 -13.04 12.01 8.83
N THR A 79 -12.77 12.14 10.13
CA THR A 79 -11.50 12.69 10.64
C THR A 79 -10.61 11.56 11.12
N VAL A 80 -9.42 11.44 10.55
CA VAL A 80 -8.41 10.47 10.97
C VAL A 80 -7.16 11.21 11.41
N ARG A 81 -6.74 10.97 12.65
CA ARG A 81 -5.46 11.47 13.17
C ARG A 81 -4.38 10.45 12.88
N LEU A 82 -3.38 10.84 12.10
CA LEU A 82 -2.23 10.00 11.76
C LEU A 82 -1.00 10.49 12.52
N ALA A 83 -0.25 9.55 13.10
CA ALA A 83 1.07 9.82 13.63
C ALA A 83 2.10 9.58 12.51
N PRO A 84 3.04 10.51 12.27
CA PRO A 84 4.12 10.26 11.32
C PRO A 84 5.04 9.18 11.88
N ARG A 85 5.60 8.37 10.98
CA ARG A 85 6.64 7.40 11.31
C ARG A 85 7.99 7.92 10.82
N GLN A 86 9.02 7.83 11.66
CA GLN A 86 10.38 8.23 11.31
C GLN A 86 11.08 7.20 10.40
N TYR A 87 10.77 5.92 10.63
CA TYR A 87 11.35 4.81 9.90
C TYR A 87 10.27 4.06 9.12
N ALA A 88 10.62 3.74 7.87
CA ALA A 88 9.79 2.99 6.96
C ALA A 88 9.84 1.48 7.21
N SER A 89 11.02 0.97 7.56
CA SER A 89 11.21 -0.43 7.87
C SER A 89 12.49 -0.63 8.68
N TYR A 90 12.54 -1.76 9.37
CA TYR A 90 13.76 -2.33 9.93
C TYR A 90 13.84 -3.77 9.45
N THR A 91 14.95 -4.14 8.83
CA THR A 91 15.19 -5.52 8.38
C THR A 91 16.49 -6.02 9.02
N PRO A 92 16.42 -7.01 9.93
CA PRO A 92 17.63 -7.56 10.56
C PRO A 92 18.52 -8.23 9.51
N ASP A 93 19.83 -8.09 9.66
CA ASP A 93 20.79 -8.77 8.78
C ASP A 93 20.95 -10.25 9.21
N PRO A 94 20.51 -11.22 8.39
CA PRO A 94 20.70 -12.62 8.75
C PRO A 94 22.17 -13.06 8.72
N ALA A 95 23.04 -12.36 7.99
CA ALA A 95 24.44 -12.73 7.84
C ALA A 95 25.25 -12.59 9.14
N ASP A 96 24.81 -11.72 10.06
CA ASP A 96 25.48 -11.46 11.33
C ASP A 96 24.66 -11.91 12.55
N HIS A 97 23.66 -12.77 12.34
CA HIS A 97 22.70 -13.21 13.35
C HIS A 97 21.89 -12.05 13.94
N ALA A 98 21.45 -11.10 13.10
CA ALA A 98 20.64 -9.95 13.46
C ALA A 98 21.30 -9.02 14.50
N ARG A 99 22.64 -8.97 14.52
CA ARG A 99 23.40 -8.01 15.32
C ARG A 99 23.32 -6.61 14.74
N THR A 100 23.21 -6.51 13.42
CA THR A 100 22.91 -5.27 12.70
C THR A 100 21.61 -5.42 11.91
N GLY A 101 21.19 -4.34 11.26
CA GLY A 101 20.03 -4.35 10.39
C GLY A 101 19.89 -3.06 9.60
N LEU A 102 19.12 -3.17 8.51
CA LEU A 102 18.82 -2.08 7.62
C LEU A 102 17.59 -1.33 8.13
N LEU A 103 17.81 -0.16 8.72
CA LEU A 103 16.80 0.86 8.91
C LEU A 103 16.67 1.65 7.62
N VAL A 104 15.45 1.79 7.12
CA VAL A 104 15.11 2.71 6.03
C VAL A 104 14.25 3.82 6.62
N GLY A 105 14.62 5.08 6.43
CA GLY A 105 13.85 6.20 6.99
C GLY A 105 14.56 7.54 6.84
N ALA A 106 14.29 8.45 7.77
CA ALA A 106 14.96 9.76 7.81
C ALA A 106 16.49 9.65 7.94
N GLN A 107 16.97 8.59 8.59
CA GLN A 107 18.39 8.22 8.67
C GLN A 107 18.48 6.71 8.41
N SER A 108 18.97 6.35 7.23
CA SER A 108 19.09 4.95 6.84
C SER A 108 20.44 4.35 7.26
N THR A 109 20.51 3.04 7.47
CA THR A 109 21.73 2.36 7.97
C THR A 109 22.37 1.43 6.94
N PHE A 110 22.33 1.78 5.65
CA PHE A 110 22.94 0.99 4.57
C PHE A 110 24.39 0.61 4.85
N ALA A 111 25.21 1.56 5.33
CA ALA A 111 26.61 1.30 5.66
C ALA A 111 26.78 0.29 6.81
N ALA A 112 25.87 0.26 7.78
CA ALA A 112 25.94 -0.64 8.93
C ALA A 112 25.78 -2.12 8.56
N VAL A 113 25.10 -2.39 7.44
CA VAL A 113 24.89 -3.74 6.88
C VAL A 113 25.80 -4.00 5.67
N GLY A 114 26.88 -3.23 5.51
CA GLY A 114 27.81 -3.37 4.38
C GLY A 114 27.23 -3.00 3.01
N ALA A 115 26.05 -2.40 2.95
CA ALA A 115 25.33 -2.04 1.72
C ALA A 115 25.39 -0.54 1.39
N GLY A 116 26.39 0.19 1.90
CA GLY A 116 26.51 1.64 1.68
C GLY A 116 26.52 2.07 0.21
N GLY A 117 27.03 1.21 -0.69
CA GLY A 117 27.01 1.48 -2.13
C GLY A 117 25.62 1.43 -2.79
N ASP A 118 24.64 0.82 -2.13
CA ASP A 118 23.29 0.63 -2.68
C ASP A 118 22.33 1.79 -2.35
N GLU A 119 22.68 2.66 -1.40
CA GLU A 119 21.77 3.72 -0.91
C GLU A 119 21.27 4.62 -2.05
N ARG A 120 22.18 5.09 -2.91
CA ARG A 120 21.82 5.91 -4.09
C ARG A 120 20.93 5.15 -5.08
N GLY A 121 21.22 3.87 -5.31
CA GLY A 121 20.45 3.03 -6.23
C GLY A 121 19.04 2.77 -5.72
N PHE A 122 18.91 2.54 -4.42
CA PHE A 122 17.64 2.44 -3.71
C PHE A 122 16.82 3.73 -3.85
N GLU A 123 17.40 4.90 -3.51
CA GLU A 123 16.72 6.18 -3.63
C GLU A 123 16.21 6.47 -5.04
N GLU A 124 17.05 6.17 -6.04
CA GLU A 124 16.75 6.34 -7.46
C GLU A 124 15.63 5.41 -7.94
N PHE A 125 15.60 4.16 -7.45
CA PHE A 125 14.49 3.25 -7.72
C PHE A 125 13.16 3.81 -7.21
N TYR A 126 13.07 4.22 -5.94
CA TYR A 126 11.81 4.78 -5.42
C TYR A 126 11.48 6.15 -6.01
N ARG A 127 12.47 6.91 -6.50
CA ARG A 127 12.23 8.13 -7.30
C ARG A 127 11.51 7.79 -8.61
N ARG A 128 11.93 6.74 -9.32
CA ARG A 128 11.26 6.23 -10.53
C ARG A 128 9.85 5.72 -10.22
N CYS A 129 9.66 4.96 -9.13
CA CYS A 129 8.31 4.56 -8.71
C CYS A 129 7.40 5.77 -8.49
N ARG A 130 7.90 6.83 -7.83
CA ARG A 130 7.15 8.10 -7.63
C ARG A 130 6.81 8.82 -8.93
N ALA A 131 7.62 8.67 -9.98
CA ALA A 131 7.32 9.25 -11.30
C ALA A 131 6.05 8.64 -11.92
N LEU A 132 5.74 7.38 -11.60
CA LEU A 132 4.53 6.70 -12.05
C LEU A 132 3.37 6.91 -11.06
N THR A 133 3.62 6.75 -9.76
CA THR A 133 2.54 6.74 -8.76
C THR A 133 1.95 8.11 -8.50
N LYS A 134 2.73 9.21 -8.56
CA LYS A 134 2.20 10.57 -8.39
C LYS A 134 1.09 10.92 -9.39
N PRO A 135 1.27 10.74 -10.71
CA PRO A 135 0.20 11.02 -11.67
C PRO A 135 -0.95 10.02 -11.62
N LEU A 136 -0.71 8.75 -11.26
CA LEU A 136 -1.76 7.72 -11.15
C LEU A 136 -2.60 7.84 -9.88
N TRP A 137 -2.03 8.34 -8.79
CA TRP A 137 -2.70 8.38 -7.48
C TRP A 137 -4.08 9.07 -7.49
N PRO A 138 -4.27 10.24 -8.12
CA PRO A 138 -5.58 10.88 -8.20
C PRO A 138 -6.63 10.07 -8.99
N THR A 139 -6.17 9.23 -9.92
CA THR A 139 -7.04 8.48 -10.84
C THR A 139 -7.63 7.23 -10.21
N LEU A 140 -7.16 6.81 -9.03
CA LEU A 140 -7.66 5.62 -8.32
C LEU A 140 -9.13 5.76 -7.87
N LEU A 141 -9.67 6.98 -7.87
CA LEU A 141 -11.06 7.28 -7.55
C LEU A 141 -11.90 7.64 -8.78
N GLU A 142 -11.36 7.41 -9.98
CA GLU A 142 -12.02 7.61 -11.26
C GLU A 142 -12.32 6.25 -11.92
N PRO A 143 -13.17 6.21 -12.96
CA PRO A 143 -13.34 4.99 -13.75
C PRO A 143 -12.00 4.41 -14.20
N LEU A 144 -11.88 3.08 -14.11
CA LEU A 144 -10.66 2.37 -14.43
C LEU A 144 -10.20 2.69 -15.86
N ARG A 145 -8.94 3.12 -15.98
CA ARG A 145 -8.32 3.46 -17.27
C ARG A 145 -7.71 2.21 -17.89
N THR A 146 -7.73 2.13 -19.21
CA THR A 146 -6.94 1.14 -19.92
C THR A 146 -5.45 1.40 -19.70
N ARG A 147 -4.62 0.37 -19.89
CA ARG A 147 -3.16 0.47 -19.76
C ARG A 147 -2.57 1.59 -20.63
N SER A 148 -3.01 1.72 -21.89
CA SER A 148 -2.52 2.76 -22.81
C SER A 148 -2.87 4.17 -22.32
N VAL A 149 -4.11 4.38 -21.88
CA VAL A 149 -4.54 5.68 -21.34
C VAL A 149 -3.80 6.03 -20.05
N ALA A 150 -3.55 5.04 -19.19
CA ALA A 150 -2.74 5.25 -17.98
C ALA A 150 -1.29 5.63 -18.32
N ARG A 151 -0.68 4.97 -19.31
CA ARG A 151 0.67 5.28 -19.80
C ARG A 151 0.74 6.71 -20.31
N ASP A 152 -0.16 7.09 -21.22
CA ASP A 152 -0.17 8.42 -21.82
C ASP A 152 -0.38 9.51 -20.77
N HIS A 153 -1.23 9.26 -19.78
CA HIS A 153 -1.42 10.15 -18.63
C HIS A 153 -0.15 10.33 -17.80
N VAL A 154 0.59 9.25 -17.52
CA VAL A 154 1.87 9.31 -16.81
C VAL A 154 2.91 10.09 -17.60
N LEU A 155 3.01 9.86 -18.91
CA LEU A 155 3.96 10.56 -19.78
C LEU A 155 3.62 12.05 -19.90
N ALA A 156 2.33 12.39 -20.02
CA ALA A 156 1.86 13.77 -20.10
C ALA A 156 2.15 14.57 -18.81
N ALA A 157 2.31 13.91 -17.66
CA ALA A 157 2.68 14.56 -16.40
C ALA A 157 4.12 15.12 -16.41
N GLY A 158 4.95 14.78 -17.40
CA GLY A 158 6.24 15.42 -17.63
C GLY A 158 7.32 15.08 -16.60
N HIS A 159 7.17 14.00 -15.83
CA HIS A 159 8.19 13.58 -14.87
C HIS A 159 9.46 13.06 -15.57
N PRO A 160 10.66 13.54 -15.19
CA PRO A 160 11.91 13.07 -15.79
C PRO A 160 12.10 11.57 -15.63
N GLY A 161 12.28 10.88 -16.76
CA GLY A 161 12.46 9.42 -16.81
C GLY A 161 11.16 8.62 -16.74
N ALA A 162 9.98 9.25 -16.86
CA ALA A 162 8.69 8.54 -16.77
C ALA A 162 8.55 7.41 -17.81
N ALA A 163 9.03 7.60 -19.04
CA ALA A 163 9.00 6.55 -20.07
C ALA A 163 9.87 5.34 -19.71
N THR A 164 11.09 5.59 -19.22
CA THR A 164 12.00 4.54 -18.74
C THR A 164 11.41 3.82 -17.55
N ALA A 165 10.92 4.57 -16.55
CA ALA A 165 10.30 4.01 -15.36
C ALA A 165 9.07 3.16 -15.71
N TRP A 166 8.24 3.60 -16.67
CA TRP A 166 7.09 2.82 -17.13
C TRP A 166 7.54 1.49 -17.74
N SER A 167 8.56 1.52 -18.62
CA SER A 167 9.05 0.29 -19.25
C SER A 167 9.64 -0.68 -18.22
N GLU A 168 10.49 -0.20 -17.32
CA GLU A 168 11.17 -1.03 -16.32
C GLU A 168 10.23 -1.59 -15.26
N LEU A 169 9.23 -0.81 -14.82
CA LEU A 169 8.36 -1.19 -13.70
C LEU A 169 7.04 -1.83 -14.16
N ILE A 170 6.62 -1.66 -15.42
CA ILE A 170 5.30 -2.10 -15.90
C ILE A 170 5.39 -3.05 -17.09
N GLU A 171 6.45 -2.98 -17.92
CA GLU A 171 6.61 -3.79 -19.14
C GLU A 171 7.65 -4.90 -19.01
N GLN A 172 8.42 -4.92 -17.93
CA GLN A 172 9.47 -5.90 -17.69
C GLN A 172 9.34 -6.50 -16.29
N PRO A 173 9.85 -7.72 -16.04
CA PRO A 173 9.80 -8.32 -14.71
C PRO A 173 10.44 -7.39 -13.67
N LEU A 174 9.68 -7.05 -12.63
CA LEU A 174 10.10 -6.06 -11.63
C LEU A 174 11.43 -6.42 -10.94
N GLY A 175 11.72 -7.72 -10.81
CA GLY A 175 13.01 -8.22 -10.33
C GLY A 175 14.21 -7.68 -11.11
N ARG A 176 14.09 -7.46 -12.43
CA ARG A 176 15.17 -6.89 -13.25
C ARG A 176 15.52 -5.47 -12.80
N ALA A 177 14.50 -4.63 -12.61
CA ALA A 177 14.68 -3.26 -12.15
C ALA A 177 15.30 -3.19 -10.75
N ILE A 178 14.93 -4.12 -9.85
CA ILE A 178 15.52 -4.24 -8.51
C ILE A 178 16.99 -4.66 -8.59
N THR A 179 17.31 -5.75 -9.31
CA THR A 179 18.69 -6.25 -9.41
C THR A 179 19.64 -5.31 -10.14
N ALA A 180 19.11 -4.46 -11.03
CA ALA A 180 19.88 -3.41 -11.71
C ALA A 180 20.12 -2.18 -10.82
N ALA A 181 19.25 -1.94 -9.83
CA ALA A 181 19.36 -0.78 -8.95
C ALA A 181 20.36 -0.98 -7.80
N VAL A 182 20.44 -2.20 -7.26
CA VAL A 182 21.19 -2.50 -6.02
C VAL A 182 21.86 -3.88 -6.09
N SER A 183 22.91 -4.07 -5.30
CA SER A 183 23.77 -5.25 -5.31
C SER A 183 23.59 -6.19 -4.13
N SER A 184 23.30 -5.65 -2.93
CA SER A 184 23.08 -6.40 -1.69
C SER A 184 21.78 -7.18 -1.73
N ASP A 185 21.85 -8.47 -1.43
CA ASP A 185 20.67 -9.33 -1.35
C ASP A 185 19.74 -8.93 -0.19
N LEU A 186 20.27 -8.36 0.90
CA LEU A 186 19.45 -7.80 1.98
C LEU A 186 18.60 -6.63 1.47
N VAL A 187 19.21 -5.70 0.73
CA VAL A 187 18.51 -4.54 0.15
C VAL A 187 17.50 -4.98 -0.92
N ARG A 188 17.89 -5.92 -1.78
CA ARG A 188 16.97 -6.54 -2.76
C ARG A 188 15.79 -7.22 -2.09
N GLY A 189 16.00 -7.88 -0.95
CA GLY A 189 14.94 -8.50 -0.15
C GLY A 189 13.93 -7.47 0.37
N VAL A 190 14.39 -6.31 0.84
CA VAL A 190 13.51 -5.21 1.24
C VAL A 190 12.68 -4.70 0.06
N MET A 191 13.34 -4.36 -1.05
CA MET A 191 12.65 -3.87 -2.26
C MET A 191 11.71 -4.92 -2.85
N GLY A 192 12.11 -6.18 -2.80
CA GLY A 192 11.33 -7.33 -3.24
C GLY A 192 10.07 -7.51 -2.42
N THR A 193 10.16 -7.35 -1.09
CA THR A 193 8.99 -7.41 -0.21
C THR A 193 7.98 -6.34 -0.58
N ASP A 194 8.42 -5.09 -0.80
CA ASP A 194 7.53 -4.01 -1.24
C ASP A 194 6.91 -4.29 -2.62
N ALA A 195 7.66 -4.93 -3.51
CA ALA A 195 7.28 -5.22 -4.89
C ALA A 195 6.19 -6.30 -5.02
N VAL A 196 6.21 -7.34 -4.17
CA VAL A 196 5.27 -8.49 -4.28
C VAL A 196 4.32 -8.60 -3.11
N ILE A 197 4.23 -7.59 -2.25
CA ILE A 197 3.31 -7.65 -1.10
C ILE A 197 1.86 -7.85 -1.58
N GLY A 198 1.26 -8.97 -1.17
CA GLY A 198 -0.11 -9.33 -1.57
C GLY A 198 -0.22 -10.06 -2.90
N THR A 199 0.88 -10.27 -3.63
CA THR A 199 0.93 -11.16 -4.79
C THR A 199 1.57 -12.49 -4.40
N PHE A 200 1.18 -13.58 -5.08
CA PHE A 200 1.79 -14.90 -4.91
C PHE A 200 2.83 -15.20 -6.00
N ALA A 201 3.32 -14.16 -6.68
CA ALA A 201 4.22 -14.23 -7.82
C ALA A 201 5.69 -14.09 -7.40
N ARG A 202 6.61 -14.66 -8.19
CA ARG A 202 8.06 -14.46 -8.00
C ARG A 202 8.54 -13.22 -8.76
N LEU A 203 9.55 -12.54 -8.22
CA LEU A 203 10.07 -11.28 -8.77
C LEU A 203 10.51 -11.34 -10.24
N GLY A 204 11.01 -12.50 -10.68
CA GLY A 204 11.57 -12.71 -12.02
C GLY A 204 10.64 -13.42 -13.01
N GLU A 205 9.36 -13.60 -12.70
CA GLU A 205 8.42 -14.30 -13.61
C GLU A 205 8.16 -13.48 -14.87
N ASP A 206 8.12 -14.14 -16.03
CA ASP A 206 7.85 -13.51 -17.32
C ASP A 206 6.35 -13.17 -17.52
N SER A 207 5.45 -13.68 -16.67
CA SER A 207 4.02 -13.39 -16.73
C SER A 207 3.68 -11.95 -16.37
N LEU A 208 4.56 -11.27 -15.64
CA LEU A 208 4.37 -9.93 -15.07
C LEU A 208 3.27 -9.85 -14.01
N ASP A 209 2.83 -10.98 -13.43
CA ASP A 209 1.84 -10.99 -12.34
C ASP A 209 2.35 -10.22 -11.11
N GLN A 210 3.66 -10.23 -10.87
CA GLN A 210 4.35 -9.45 -9.85
C GLN A 210 4.34 -7.93 -10.09
N ASN A 211 3.99 -7.49 -11.30
CA ASN A 211 3.88 -6.07 -11.66
C ASN A 211 2.44 -5.56 -11.56
N VAL A 212 1.47 -6.43 -11.22
CA VAL A 212 0.06 -6.07 -11.04
C VAL A 212 -0.17 -5.75 -9.57
N CYS A 213 -0.83 -4.61 -9.31
CA CYS A 213 -1.26 -4.18 -7.97
C CYS A 213 -2.78 -4.21 -7.85
#